data_AF-A0A0U3A217-F1
#
_entry.id   AF-A0A0U3A217-F1
#
_cell.length_a   1.000
_cell.length_b   1.000
_cell.length_c   1.000
_cell.angle_alpha   90.00
_cell.angle_beta   90.00
_cell.angle_gamma   90.00
#
_symmetry.space_group_name_H-M   'P 1'
#
loop_
_entity.id
_entity.type
_entity.pdbx_description
1 polymer ?
#
loop_
_entity_poly.entity_id
_entity_poly.type
_entity_poly.pdbx_seq_one_letter_code
_entity_poly.pdbx_strand_id
1 'polypeptide(L)' 'MNTPLVSVVMPNYNDARFLRESLPAILDQSYRDLQIIVV' A
#
# COMPACT_ATOMS: atom_id res chain seq x y z
N MET A 1 -13.03 13.97 10.17
CA MET A 1 -11.76 13.36 9.71
C MET A 1 -11.94 11.86 9.89
N ASN A 2 -11.96 11.09 8.80
CA ASN A 2 -12.09 9.64 8.87
C ASN A 2 -10.68 9.05 8.83
N THR A 3 -10.28 8.37 9.90
CA THR A 3 -9.02 7.62 9.91
C THR A 3 -9.24 6.33 9.12
N PRO A 4 -8.36 5.98 8.18
CA PRO A 4 -8.47 4.72 7.45
C PRO A 4 -8.44 3.58 8.45
N LEU A 5 -9.35 2.61 8.29
CA LEU A 5 -9.42 1.46 9.20
C LEU A 5 -8.14 0.60 9.12
N VAL A 6 -7.49 0.59 7.96
CA VAL A 6 -6.32 -0.24 7.69
C VAL A 6 -5.21 0.59 7.05
N SER A 7 -4.03 0.53 7.66
CA SER A 7 -2.78 1.07 7.11
C SER A 7 -1.84 -0.06 6.71
N VAL A 8 -1.37 -0.03 5.47
CA VAL A 8 -0.39 -0.97 4.92
C VAL A 8 0.97 -0.28 4.91
N VAL A 9 1.93 -0.84 5.66
CA VAL A 9 3.31 -0.34 5.71
C VAL A 9 4.20 -1.24 4.87
N MET A 10 4.88 -0.65 3.87
CA MET A 10 5.76 -1.37 2.96
C MET A 10 7.18 -0.78 3.02
N PRO A 11 8.13 -1.44 3.68
CA PRO A 11 9.53 -1.09 3.54
C PRO A 11 10.01 -1.43 2.13
N ASN A 12 10.67 -0.49 1.46
CA ASN A 12 11.23 -0.69 0.13
C ASN A 12 12.63 -0.05 0.04
N TYR A 13 13.66 -0.90 0.11
CA TYR A 13 15.04 -0.45 -0.05
C TYR A 13 15.66 -1.06 -1.31
N ASN A 14 16.05 -0.21 -2.27
CA ASN A 14 16.66 -0.59 -3.56
C ASN A 14 15.84 -1.58 -4.42
N ASP A 15 14.54 -1.70 -4.15
CA ASP A 15 13.65 -2.67 -4.76
C ASP A 15 12.46 -2.00 -5.49
N ALA A 16 12.70 -0.81 -6.05
CA ALA A 16 11.70 -0.01 -6.76
C ALA A 16 11.03 -0.76 -7.94
N ARG A 17 11.74 -1.74 -8.53
CA ARG A 17 11.23 -2.57 -9.63
C ARG A 17 9.95 -3.33 -9.26
N PHE A 18 9.75 -3.67 -7.99
CA PHE A 18 8.57 -4.41 -7.55
C PHE A 18 7.38 -3.50 -7.21
N LEU A 19 7.58 -2.20 -7.00
CA LEU A 19 6.48 -1.28 -6.66
C LEU A 19 5.39 -1.26 -7.74
N ARG A 20 5.78 -1.46 -9.01
CA ARG A 20 4.84 -1.50 -10.14
C ARG A 20 3.86 -2.66 -10.05
N GLU A 21 4.24 -3.76 -9.42
CA GLU A 21 3.37 -4.94 -9.21
C GLU A 21 2.69 -4.88 -7.84
N SER A 22 3.44 -4.51 -6.80
CA SER A 22 2.94 -4.54 -5.41
C SER A 22 1.87 -3.49 -5.13
N LEU A 23 1.99 -2.27 -5.65
CA LEU A 23 1.01 -1.21 -5.38
C LEU A 23 -0.37 -1.53 -5.99
N PRO A 24 -0.49 -1.94 -7.27
CA PRO A 24 -1.77 -2.38 -7.81
C PRO A 24 -2.40 -3.54 -7.04
N ALA A 25 -1.59 -4.52 -6.59
CA ALA A 25 -2.08 -5.64 -5.81
C ALA A 25 -2.70 -5.20 -4.46
N ILE A 26 -2.11 -4.21 -3.79
CA ILE A 26 -2.65 -3.64 -2.54
C ILE A 26 -3.88 -2.76 -2.81
N LEU A 27 -3.93 -2.07 -3.95
CA LEU A 27 -5.08 -1.22 -4.31
C LEU A 27 -6.32 -2.04 -4.73
N ASP A 28 -6.12 -3.27 -5.20
CA ASP A 28 -7.20 -4.17 -5.65
C ASP A 28 -7.81 -5.03 -4.52
N GLN A 29 -7.65 -4.62 -3.27
CA GLN A 29 -8.31 -5.30 -2.15
C GLN A 29 -9.82 -5.03 -2.14
N SER A 30 -10.59 -6.00 -1.63
CA SER A 30 -12.04 -5.86 -1.45
C SER A 30 -12.40 -4.75 -0.47
N TYR A 31 -11.53 -4.47 0.51
CA TYR A 31 -11.62 -3.32 1.39
C TYR A 31 -10.94 -2.11 0.77
N ARG A 32 -11.64 -0.97 0.70
CA ARG A 32 -11.22 0.20 -0.10
C ARG A 32 -10.67 1.38 0.70
N ASP A 33 -11.01 1.50 1.98
CA ASP A 33 -10.56 2.60 2.85
C ASP A 33 -9.18 2.30 3.43
N LEU A 34 -8.19 2.28 2.54
CA LEU A 34 -6.80 1.93 2.81
C LEU A 34 -5.91 3.17 2.83
N GLN A 35 -4.91 3.15 3.70
CA GLN A 35 -3.73 4.01 3.61
C GLN A 35 -2.50 3.15 3.33
N ILE A 36 -1.65 3.59 2.41
CA ILE A 36 -0.40 2.90 2.08
C ILE A 36 0.76 3.83 2.44
N ILE A 37 1.70 3.34 3.24
CA ILE A 37 2.91 4.05 3.64
C ILE A 37 4.11 3.25 3.13
N VAL A 38 4.86 3.83 2.20
CA VAL A 38 6.10 3.23 1.68
C VAL A 38 7.29 3.92 2.35
N VAL A 39 8.21 3.13 2.92
CA VAL A 39 9.39 3.62 3.67
C VAL A 39 10.67 3.08 3.05
#